data_AF-A0A3D5F5R0-F1
#
_entry.id   AF-A0A3D5F5R0-F1
#
_cell.length_a   1.000
_cell.length_b   1.000
_cell.length_c   1.000
_cell.angle_alpha   90.00
_cell.angle_beta   90.00
_cell.angle_gamma   90.00
#
_symmetry.space_group_name_H-M   'P 1'
#
loop_
_entity.id
_entity.type
_entity.pdbx_description
1 polymer ?
#
loop_
_entity_poly.entity_id
_entity_poly.type
_entity_poly.pdbx_seq_one_letter_code
_entity_poly.pdbx_strand_id
1 'polypeptide(L)'
;QVISAMLRANMTLHDLASGFEKFPQTLVNVRFENADSDPLNSDEVLTAKAEAESALGKQGRVLLRKSGTEPLIRVMVESDDELASTTWAEKIADAVRNVSS
;
A
#
# COMPACT_ATOMS: atom_id res chain seq x y z
N GLN A 1 2.43 24.83 10.36
CA GLN A 1 0.97 24.80 10.48
C GLN A 1 0.47 23.87 11.59
N VAL A 2 1.06 22.69 11.81
CA VAL A 2 0.70 21.77 12.93
C VAL A 2 0.81 22.42 14.31
N ILE A 3 1.96 23.03 14.64
CA ILE A 3 2.18 23.72 15.93
C ILE A 3 1.13 24.82 16.16
N SER A 4 0.78 25.58 15.12
CA SER A 4 -0.26 26.60 15.21
C SER A 4 -1.64 26.01 15.51
N ALA A 5 -1.96 24.82 15.00
CA ALA A 5 -3.22 24.13 15.33
C ALA A 5 -3.22 23.65 16.79
N MET A 6 -2.11 23.09 17.29
CA MET A 6 -1.94 22.71 18.69
C MET A 6 -2.11 23.90 19.63
N LEU A 7 -1.47 25.04 19.32
CA LEU A 7 -1.60 26.27 20.11
C LEU A 7 -3.01 26.84 20.09
N ARG A 8 -3.70 26.82 18.93
CA ARG A 8 -5.10 27.31 18.82
C ARG A 8 -6.10 26.42 19.54
N ALA A 9 -5.91 25.11 19.50
CA ALA A 9 -6.76 24.14 20.18
C ALA A 9 -6.41 23.97 21.67
N ASN A 10 -5.29 24.56 22.11
CA ASN A 10 -4.71 24.37 23.44
C ASN A 10 -4.59 22.87 23.82
N MET A 11 -4.12 22.07 22.86
CA MET A 11 -4.07 20.62 22.94
C MET A 11 -2.70 20.11 22.49
N THR A 12 -2.26 19.00 23.07
CA THR A 12 -1.06 18.31 22.59
C THR A 12 -1.35 17.61 21.25
N LEU A 13 -0.28 17.20 20.55
CA LEU A 13 -0.45 16.41 19.32
C LEU A 13 -1.16 15.08 19.60
N HIS A 14 -0.92 14.49 20.79
CA HIS A 14 -1.59 13.27 21.22
C HIS A 14 -3.10 13.48 21.36
N ASP A 15 -3.52 14.57 22.01
CA ASP A 15 -4.94 14.89 22.18
C ASP A 15 -5.63 15.12 20.83
N LEU A 16 -4.97 15.86 19.92
CA LEU A 16 -5.48 16.09 18.57
C LEU A 16 -5.63 14.81 17.74
N ALA A 17 -4.81 13.79 17.99
CA ALA A 17 -4.84 12.52 17.28
C ALA A 17 -5.72 11.46 17.95
N SER A 18 -6.27 11.74 19.14
CA SER A 18 -6.98 10.74 19.97
C SER A 18 -8.22 10.12 19.32
N GLY A 19 -8.87 10.81 18.39
CA GLY A 19 -10.02 10.30 17.63
C GLY A 19 -9.66 9.67 16.29
N PHE A 20 -8.38 9.50 15.97
CA PHE A 20 -7.91 8.93 14.71
C PHE A 20 -7.34 7.53 14.93
N GLU A 21 -8.07 6.52 14.49
CA GLU A 21 -7.57 5.15 14.42
C GLU A 21 -6.96 4.90 13.04
N LYS A 22 -5.74 4.36 13.03
CA LYS A 22 -5.09 3.97 11.78
C LYS A 22 -5.82 2.76 11.21
N PHE A 23 -6.30 2.89 9.98
CA PHE A 23 -6.78 1.75 9.23
C PHE A 23 -5.60 0.81 8.91
N PRO A 24 -5.70 -0.51 9.14
CA PRO A 24 -4.59 -1.42 8.87
C PRO A 24 -4.14 -1.34 7.41
N GLN A 25 -2.83 -1.26 7.23
CA GLN A 25 -2.19 -1.05 5.94
C GLN A 25 -0.83 -1.75 5.89
N THR A 26 -0.60 -2.51 4.84
CA THR A 26 0.69 -3.15 4.55
C THR A 26 1.28 -2.54 3.27
N LEU A 27 2.53 -2.09 3.34
CA LEU A 27 3.29 -1.57 2.20
C LEU A 27 4.54 -2.42 1.99
N VAL A 28 4.61 -3.08 0.83
CA VAL A 28 5.77 -3.85 0.39
C VAL A 28 6.45 -3.12 -0.78
N ASN A 29 7.77 -2.97 -0.68
CA ASN A 29 8.58 -2.37 -1.75
C ASN A 29 9.31 -3.49 -2.50
N VAL A 30 9.00 -3.65 -3.79
CA VAL A 30 9.65 -4.63 -4.66
C VAL A 30 10.60 -3.92 -5.60
N ARG A 31 11.87 -4.31 -5.60
CA ARG A 31 12.88 -3.78 -6.52
C ARG A 31 12.75 -4.45 -7.89
N PHE A 32 12.96 -3.68 -8.95
CA PHE A 32 13.01 -4.18 -10.33
C PHE A 32 14.22 -3.57 -11.04
N GLU A 33 14.93 -4.36 -11.87
CA GLU A 33 16.19 -3.91 -12.47
C GLU A 33 16.01 -3.24 -13.84
N ASN A 34 14.97 -3.63 -14.59
CA ASN A 34 14.71 -3.12 -15.92
C ASN A 34 13.72 -1.94 -15.90
N ALA A 35 14.23 -0.71 -16.09
CA ALA A 35 13.40 0.50 -16.16
C ALA A 35 12.36 0.47 -17.31
N ASP A 36 12.67 -0.24 -18.40
CA ASP A 36 11.79 -0.43 -19.57
C ASP A 36 10.76 -1.53 -19.36
N SER A 37 10.93 -2.38 -18.34
CA SER A 37 9.90 -3.35 -17.98
C SER A 37 8.73 -2.63 -17.31
N ASP A 38 7.52 -3.07 -17.62
CA ASP A 38 6.33 -2.62 -16.93
C ASP A 38 5.66 -3.76 -16.15
N PRO A 39 6.21 -4.14 -14.98
CA PRO A 39 5.66 -5.20 -14.14
C PRO A 39 4.17 -5.04 -13.85
N LEU A 40 3.70 -3.79 -13.77
CA LEU A 40 2.31 -3.46 -13.44
C LEU A 40 1.32 -3.87 -14.54
N ASN A 41 1.79 -4.02 -15.78
CA ASN A 41 0.98 -4.43 -16.93
C ASN A 41 1.15 -5.92 -17.27
N SER A 42 1.89 -6.68 -16.46
CA SER A 42 1.97 -8.13 -16.63
C SER A 42 0.67 -8.82 -16.23
N ASP A 43 0.29 -9.88 -16.96
CA ASP A 43 -0.92 -10.64 -16.68
C ASP A 43 -0.93 -11.23 -15.26
N GLU A 44 0.24 -11.63 -14.75
CA GLU A 44 0.39 -12.19 -13.40
C GLU A 44 0.06 -11.16 -12.31
N VAL A 45 0.59 -9.93 -12.43
CA VAL A 45 0.32 -8.85 -11.48
C VAL A 45 -1.13 -8.37 -11.59
N LEU A 46 -1.67 -8.25 -12.80
CA LEU A 46 -3.08 -7.86 -13.01
C LEU A 46 -4.04 -8.90 -12.42
N THR A 47 -3.74 -10.19 -12.57
CA THR A 47 -4.54 -11.28 -11.99
C THR A 47 -4.48 -11.24 -10.46
N ALA A 48 -3.28 -11.14 -9.87
CA ALA A 48 -3.12 -11.06 -8.42
C ALA A 48 -3.84 -9.82 -7.84
N LYS A 49 -3.78 -8.68 -8.53
CA LYS A 49 -4.50 -7.46 -8.17
C LYS A 49 -6.02 -7.68 -8.19
N ALA A 50 -6.56 -8.27 -9.26
CA ALA A 50 -8.00 -8.50 -9.40
C ALA A 50 -8.53 -9.47 -8.33
N GLU A 51 -7.78 -10.53 -8.02
CA GLU A 51 -8.12 -11.45 -6.94
C GLU A 51 -8.17 -10.76 -5.57
N ALA A 52 -7.17 -9.92 -5.27
CA ALA A 52 -7.14 -9.14 -4.04
C ALA A 52 -8.30 -8.14 -3.97
N GLU A 53 -8.57 -7.39 -5.04
CA GLU A 53 -9.70 -6.46 -5.12
C GLU A 53 -11.05 -7.18 -4.93
N SER A 54 -11.21 -8.37 -5.51
CA SER A 54 -12.42 -9.18 -5.34
C SER A 54 -12.56 -9.72 -3.91
N ALA A 55 -11.47 -10.13 -3.28
CA ALA A 55 -11.50 -10.70 -1.93
C ALA A 55 -11.72 -9.63 -0.85
N LEU A 56 -11.12 -8.45 -1.02
CA LEU A 56 -11.25 -7.33 -0.09
C LEU A 56 -12.59 -6.58 -0.26
N GLY A 57 -13.16 -6.59 -1.46
CA GLY A 57 -14.44 -5.95 -1.75
C GLY A 57 -14.47 -4.48 -1.33
N LYS A 58 -15.37 -4.12 -0.42
CA LYS A 58 -15.50 -2.75 0.12
C LYS A 58 -14.70 -2.51 1.41
N GLN A 59 -14.11 -3.57 1.97
CA GLN A 59 -13.41 -3.54 3.25
C GLN A 59 -11.91 -3.28 3.09
N GLY A 60 -11.42 -3.20 1.85
CA GLY A 60 -10.02 -2.91 1.60
C GLY A 60 -9.77 -2.20 0.27
N ARG A 61 -8.50 -1.88 0.04
CA ARG A 61 -8.02 -1.20 -1.16
C ARG A 61 -6.64 -1.70 -1.53
N VAL A 62 -6.42 -1.87 -2.83
CA VAL A 62 -5.11 -2.18 -3.41
C VAL A 62 -4.60 -0.94 -4.15
N LEU A 63 -3.35 -0.55 -3.89
CA LEU A 63 -2.66 0.53 -4.58
C LEU A 63 -1.29 0.05 -5.05
N LEU A 64 -1.14 -0.05 -6.37
CA LEU A 64 0.13 -0.40 -7.02
C LEU A 64 0.66 0.82 -7.78
N ARG A 65 1.95 1.13 -7.60
CA ARG A 65 2.60 2.19 -8.37
C ARG A 65 4.10 2.00 -8.50
N LYS A 66 4.67 2.52 -9.59
CA LYS A 66 6.11 2.76 -9.70
C LYS A 66 6.52 3.90 -8.76
N SER A 67 7.68 3.77 -8.12
CA SER A 67 8.34 4.90 -7.47
C SER A 67 8.87 5.86 -8.53
N GLY A 68 8.74 7.17 -8.28
CA GLY A 68 9.23 8.20 -9.21
C GLY A 68 10.71 8.53 -9.07
N THR A 69 11.36 8.05 -8.00
CA THR A 69 12.75 8.39 -7.65
C THR A 69 13.64 7.17 -7.43
N GLU A 70 13.06 5.97 -7.40
CA GLU A 70 13.76 4.73 -7.09
C GLU A 70 13.25 3.62 -8.01
N PRO A 71 14.06 2.60 -8.34
CA PRO A 71 13.64 1.45 -9.13
C PRO A 71 12.84 0.46 -8.26
N LEU A 72 11.70 0.93 -7.73
CA LEU A 72 10.82 0.18 -6.84
C LEU A 72 9.36 0.22 -7.33
N ILE A 73 8.67 -0.91 -7.27
CA ILE A 73 7.22 -0.99 -7.25
C ILE A 73 6.75 -0.96 -5.79
N ARG A 74 5.80 -0.06 -5.51
CA ARG A 74 5.14 0.05 -4.22
C ARG A 74 3.83 -0.70 -4.28
N VAL A 75 3.74 -1.78 -3.51
CA VAL A 75 2.55 -2.61 -3.34
C VAL A 75 1.94 -2.28 -2.00
N MET A 76 0.81 -1.58 -2.01
CA MET A 76 0.10 -1.20 -0.79
C MET A 76 -1.27 -1.86 -0.77
N VAL A 77 -1.60 -2.50 0.34
CA VAL A 77 -2.93 -3.03 0.60
C VAL A 77 -3.41 -2.45 1.93
N GLU A 78 -4.68 -2.11 1.99
CA GLU A 78 -5.40 -1.68 3.18
C GLU A 78 -6.59 -2.61 3.39
N SER A 79 -6.88 -2.97 4.64
CA SER A 79 -7.99 -3.85 5.02
C SER A 79 -8.38 -3.59 6.48
N ASP A 80 -9.63 -3.85 6.87
CA ASP A 80 -10.05 -3.85 8.28
C ASP A 80 -9.47 -5.04 9.07
N ASP A 81 -8.99 -6.06 8.37
CA ASP A 81 -8.18 -7.17 8.88
C ASP A 81 -6.69 -7.03 8.48
N GLU A 82 -5.80 -6.91 9.49
CA GLU A 82 -4.35 -6.81 9.32
C GLU A 82 -3.71 -8.03 8.64
N LEU A 83 -4.22 -9.24 8.93
CA LEU A 83 -3.73 -10.47 8.32
C LEU A 83 -4.10 -10.51 6.84
N ALA A 84 -5.33 -10.09 6.50
CA ALA A 84 -5.76 -9.99 5.12
C ALA A 84 -4.93 -8.94 4.35
N SER A 85 -4.70 -7.76 4.94
CA SER A 85 -3.84 -6.72 4.38
C SER A 85 -2.45 -7.27 4.03
N THR A 86 -1.83 -7.96 4.98
CA THR A 86 -0.47 -8.51 4.80
C THR A 86 -0.44 -9.64 3.78
N THR A 87 -1.40 -10.55 3.83
CA THR A 87 -1.49 -11.69 2.92
C THR A 87 -1.62 -11.24 1.46
N TRP A 88 -2.52 -10.30 1.19
CA TRP A 88 -2.74 -9.80 -0.17
C TRP A 88 -1.57 -8.93 -0.65
N ALA A 89 -0.97 -8.13 0.23
CA ALA A 89 0.20 -7.33 -0.11
C ALA A 89 1.39 -8.22 -0.53
N GLU A 90 1.70 -9.28 0.22
CA GLU A 90 2.78 -10.19 -0.14
C GLU A 90 2.47 -11.01 -1.38
N LYS A 91 1.22 -11.49 -1.55
CA LYS A 91 0.83 -12.22 -2.77
C LYS A 91 1.05 -11.39 -4.04
N ILE A 92 0.65 -10.11 -4.01
CA ILE A 92 0.88 -9.22 -5.15
C ILE A 92 2.39 -8.91 -5.28
N ALA A 93 3.10 -8.72 -4.18
CA ALA A 93 4.53 -8.48 -4.21
C ALA A 93 5.30 -9.66 -4.85
N ASP A 94 4.90 -10.90 -4.57
CA ASP A 94 5.46 -12.10 -5.20
C ASP A 94 5.22 -12.12 -6.71
N ALA A 95 4.00 -11.81 -7.16
CA ALA A 95 3.71 -11.67 -8.59
C ALA A 95 4.59 -10.61 -9.24
N VAL A 96 4.81 -9.47 -8.57
CA VAL A 96 5.74 -8.43 -9.05
C VAL A 96 7.17 -8.94 -9.09
N ARG A 97 7.66 -9.66 -8.07
CA ARG A 97 9.02 -10.24 -8.03
C ARG A 97 9.24 -11.21 -9.19
N ASN A 98 8.27 -12.06 -9.50
CA ASN A 98 8.35 -13.06 -10.57
C ASN A 98 8.54 -12.43 -11.96
N VAL A 99 7.85 -11.33 -12.23
CA VAL A 99 7.91 -10.65 -13.54
C VAL A 99 8.99 -9.57 -13.64
N SER A 100 9.59 -9.21 -12.50
CA SER A 100 10.64 -8.17 -12.40
C SER A 100 12.06 -8.74 -12.34
N SER A 101 12.18 -10.07 -12.31
CA SER A 101 13.45 -10.81 -12.32
C SER A 101 14.08 -10.87 -13.72
#